data_AF-A0A931HD22-F1
#
_entry.id   AF-A0A931HD22-F1
#
_cell.length_a   1.000
_cell.length_b   1.000
_cell.length_c   1.000
_cell.angle_alpha   90.00
_cell.angle_beta   90.00
_cell.angle_gamma   90.00
#
_symmetry.space_group_name_H-M   'P 1'
#
loop_
_entity.id
_entity.type
_entity.pdbx_description
1 polymer ?
#
loop_
_entity_poly.entity_id
_entity_poly.type
_entity_poly.pdbx_seq_one_letter_code
_entity_poly.pdbx_strand_id
1 'polypeptide(L)' 'MQTYTLKYFDDAVGLEKRIEFKAAHAGGALVVAKNEAPDRHAELWEDGRRICILYRREDVWQIRP' A
#
# COMPACT_ATOMS: atom_id res chain seq x y z
N MET A 1 17.62 2.62 -4.72
CA MET A 1 16.46 1.71 -4.54
C MET A 1 16.16 1.71 -3.06
N GLN A 2 14.97 2.15 -2.68
CA GLN A 2 14.54 2.18 -1.28
C GLN A 2 13.70 0.95 -0.97
N THR A 3 13.69 0.54 0.29
CA THR A 3 12.82 -0.52 0.78
C THR A 3 11.50 0.10 1.19
N TYR A 4 10.42 -0.37 0.55
CA TYR A 4 9.06 0.01 0.87
C TYR A 4 8.33 -1.17 1.50
N THR A 5 7.41 -0.83 2.40
CA THR A 5 6.56 -1.81 3.07
C THR A 5 5.11 -1.43 2.84
N LEU A 6 4.36 -2.34 2.22
CA LEU A 6 2.91 -2.28 2.13
C LEU A 6 2.30 -3.07 3.28
N LYS A 7 1.42 -2.44 4.05
CA LYS A 7 0.65 -3.09 5.11
C LYS A 7 -0.83 -3.03 4.76
N TYR A 8 -1.42 -4.18 4.41
CA TYR A 8 -2.85 -4.32 4.21
C TYR A 8 -3.57 -4.52 5.54
N PHE A 9 -4.67 -3.81 5.73
CA PHE A 9 -5.48 -3.91 6.94
C PHE A 9 -6.40 -5.13 6.91
N ASP A 10 -6.80 -5.60 8.10
CA ASP A 10 -7.89 -6.57 8.24
C ASP A 10 -9.22 -5.83 8.02
N ASP A 11 -9.62 -5.75 6.75
CA ASP A 11 -10.80 -4.99 6.32
C ASP A 11 -12.00 -5.93 6.07
N ALA A 12 -12.04 -7.11 6.69
CA ALA A 12 -12.97 -8.21 6.39
C ALA A 12 -12.93 -8.76 4.94
N VAL A 13 -12.15 -8.14 4.04
CA VAL A 13 -11.85 -8.62 2.68
C VAL A 13 -10.72 -9.65 2.67
N GLY A 14 -9.82 -9.60 3.66
CA GLY A 14 -8.75 -10.59 3.84
C GLY A 14 -7.91 -10.31 5.08
N LEU A 15 -7.11 -11.29 5.49
CA LEU A 15 -6.22 -11.19 6.65
C LEU A 15 -5.18 -10.09 6.47
N GLU A 16 -4.75 -9.48 7.57
CA GLU A 16 -3.62 -8.56 7.58
C GLU A 16 -2.42 -9.15 6.82
N LYS A 17 -1.81 -8.35 5.95
CA LYS A 17 -0.65 -8.79 5.17
C LYS A 17 0.36 -7.67 5.10
N ARG A 18 1.63 -8.03 5.30
CA ARG A 18 2.76 -7.11 5.12
C ARG A 18 3.64 -7.63 3.99
N ILE A 19 3.99 -6.75 3.06
CA ILE A 19 4.89 -7.05 1.95
C ILE A 19 5.99 -6.01 1.94
N GLU A 20 7.23 -6.48 2.00
CA GLU A 20 8.41 -5.65 1.86
C GLU A 20 9.02 -5.86 0.47
N PHE A 21 9.34 -4.78 -0.23
CA PHE A 21 9.91 -4.83 -1.57
C PHE A 21 10.75 -3.60 -1.86
N LYS A 22 11.64 -3.73 -2.85
CA LYS A 22 12.47 -2.62 -3.31
C LYS A 22 11.80 -1.92 -4.49
N ALA A 23 11.68 -0.59 -4.42
CA ALA A 23 11.25 0.23 -5.55
C ALA A 23 12.17 1.42 -5.76
N ALA A 24 12.13 1.99 -6.96
CA ALA A 24 12.90 3.20 -7.27
C ALA A 24 12.32 4.45 -6.61
N HIS A 25 10.99 4.48 -6.43
CA HIS A 25 10.24 5.58 -5.81
C HIS A 25 8.86 5.10 -5.35
N ALA A 26 8.20 5.89 -4.50
CA ALA A 26 6.86 5.60 -3.96
C ALA A 26 5.81 5.29 -5.03
N GLY A 27 5.88 5.93 -6.21
CA GLY A 27 4.97 5.61 -7.32
C GLY A 27 5.03 4.15 -7.79
N GLY A 28 6.20 3.50 -7.75
CA GLY A 28 6.32 2.07 -8.08
C GLY A 28 5.69 1.18 -6.99
N ALA A 29 5.73 1.62 -5.74
CA ALA A 29 5.07 0.94 -4.64
C ALA A 29 3.53 0.95 -4.75
N LEU A 30 2.97 2.03 -5.29
CA LEU A 30 1.53 2.10 -5.56
C LEU A 30 1.08 1.08 -6.62
N VAL A 31 1.90 0.85 -7.64
CA VAL A 31 1.61 -0.15 -8.67
C VAL A 31 1.60 -1.56 -8.09
N VAL A 32 2.54 -1.87 -7.19
CA VAL A 32 2.58 -3.15 -6.47
C VAL A 32 1.34 -3.31 -5.61
N ALA A 33 0.92 -2.26 -4.89
CA ALA A 33 -0.29 -2.29 -4.08
C ALA A 33 -1.54 -2.63 -4.88
N LYS A 34 -1.69 -1.98 -6.04
CA LYS A 34 -2.82 -2.21 -6.95
C LYS A 34 -2.84 -3.63 -7.52
N ASN A 35 -1.69 -4.17 -7.91
CA ASN A 35 -1.61 -5.50 -8.52
C ASN A 35 -1.87 -6.62 -7.52
N GLU A 36 -1.44 -6.45 -6.27
CA GLU A 36 -1.51 -7.50 -5.25
C GLU A 36 -2.90 -7.59 -4.60
N ALA A 37 -3.53 -6.44 -4.30
CA ALA A 37 -4.85 -6.42 -3.67
C ALA A 37 -5.66 -5.17 -4.10
N PRO A 38 -6.30 -5.22 -5.29
CA PRO A 38 -6.95 -4.07 -5.92
C PRO A 38 -8.17 -3.51 -5.15
N ASP A 39 -8.68 -4.22 -4.15
CA ASP A 39 -9.86 -3.83 -3.39
C ASP A 39 -9.59 -3.62 -1.89
N ARG A 40 -8.32 -3.60 -1.46
CA ARG A 40 -7.95 -3.53 -0.05
C ARG A 40 -7.30 -2.20 0.34
N HIS A 41 -7.51 -1.80 1.59
CA HIS A 41 -6.81 -0.64 2.16
C HIS A 41 -5.38 -1.04 2.51
N ALA A 42 -4.44 -0.15 2.23
CA ALA A 42 -3.03 -0.38 2.50
C ALA A 42 -2.33 0.88 3.00
N GLU A 43 -1.39 0.72 3.92
CA GLU A 43 -0.42 1.77 4.25
C GLU A 43 0.88 1.54 3.49
N LEU A 44 1.43 2.62 2.93
CA LEU A 44 2.77 2.63 2.38
C LEU A 44 3.74 3.21 3.41
N TRP A 45 4.77 2.44 3.70
CA TRP A 45 5.87 2.81 4.59
C TRP A 45 7.19 2.79 3.82
N GLU A 46 8.09 3.71 4.16
CA GLU A 46 9.46 3.81 3.66
C GLU A 46 10.38 3.95 4.88
N ASP A 47 11.36 3.05 5.04
CA ASP A 47 12.33 3.07 6.15
C ASP A 47 11.71 3.28 7.55
N GLY A 48 10.56 2.63 7.80
CA GLY A 48 9.84 2.72 9.08
C GLY A 48 9.00 3.99 9.26
N ARG A 49 8.95 4.88 8.27
CA ARG A 49 8.05 6.05 8.24
C ARG A 49 6.86 5.79 7.33
N ARG A 50 5.65 6.07 7.82
CA ARG A 50 4.44 6.04 6.98
C ARG A 50 4.48 7.21 6.00
N ILE A 51 4.39 6.91 4.71
CA ILE A 51 4.39 7.89 3.63
C ILE A 51 2.97 8.28 3.24
N CYS A 52 2.09 7.30 3.10
CA CYS A 52 0.69 7.54 2.78
C CYS A 52 -0.19 6.33 3.09
N ILE A 53 -1.50 6.55 3.09
CA ILE A 53 -2.52 5.52 3.14
C ILE A 53 -3.24 5.49 1.79
N LEU A 54 -3.31 4.28 1.22
CA LEU A 54 -4.11 3.93 0.07
C LEU A 54 -5.45 3.38 0.54
N TYR A 55 -6.53 4.05 0.17
CA TYR A 55 -7.86 3.50 0.37
C TYR A 55 -8.70 3.65 -0.88
N ARG A 56 -9.52 2.64 -1.16
CA ARG A 56 -10.48 2.67 -2.26
C ARG A 56 -11.85 3.08 -1.72
N ARG A 57 -12.47 4.08 -2.34
CA ARG A 57 -13.86 4.48 -2.06
C ARG A 57 -14.61 4.58 -3.39
N GLU A 58 -15.72 3.85 -3.52
CA GLU A 58 -16.65 3.99 -4.64
C GLU A 58 -15.93 4.03 -6.01
N ASP A 59 -15.04 3.06 -6.23
CA ASP A 59 -14.18 2.89 -7.42
C ASP A 59 -13.01 3.86 -7.63
N VAL A 60 -12.76 4.79 -6.71
CA VAL A 60 -11.61 5.70 -6.78
C VAL A 60 -10.56 5.34 -5.73
N TRP A 61 -9.29 5.30 -6.14
CA TRP A 61 -8.15 5.25 -5.22
C TRP A 61 -7.85 6.64 -4.68
N GLN A 62 -7.89 6.77 -3.36
CA GLN A 62 -7.54 8.00 -2.67
C GLN A 62 -6.22 7.79 -1.90
N ILE A 63 -5.30 8.73 -2.10
CA ILE A 63 -3.99 8.75 -1.43
C ILE A 63 -4.09 9.84 -0.36
N ARG A 64 -3.99 9.46 0.90
CA ARG A 64 -3.88 10.41 2.02
C ARG A 64 -2.45 10.42 2.57
N PRO A 65 -1.83 11.60 2.74
CA PRO A 65 -0.56 11.71 3.46
C PRO A 65 -0.72 11.34 4.94
#